data_AF-A0A2P1G6D4-F1
#
_entry.id   AF-A0A2P1G6D4-F1
#
_cell.length_a   1.000
_cell.length_b   1.000
_cell.length_c   1.000
_cell.angle_alpha   90.00
_cell.angle_beta   90.00
_cell.angle_gamma   90.00
#
_symmetry.space_group_name_H-M   'P 1'
#
loop_
_entity.id
_entity.type
_entity.pdbx_description
1 polymer ?
#
loop_
_entity_poly.entity_id
_entity_poly.type
_entity_poly.pdbx_seq_one_letter_code
_entity_poly.pdbx_strand_id
1 'polypeptide(L)'
;MSGAPFTPTAGDAELLAAARARAERAGSGLGGRPASPALDVAVVVADLDVPAFIGGVTDFALSLPHALRDGWYRTFTRTVFLAGRPASTVLRHPYRHATTRGDLAWYGPVTRGTLRPLSLLLRAFQGPAPVDVPREPLTVVVPGTPTQHTAKAAIAVGGVSTAAYLVHVHHLISEAVLRGLVRPGDTLRVEHRRSLATADFRDALQPARTESVQTRIASGGPDSADLRLYGVLVSSHGEETTE
;
A
#
# COMPACT_ATOMS: atom_id res chain seq x y z
N MET A 1 33.30 12.11 -15.01
CA MET A 1 33.56 10.98 -14.09
C MET A 1 32.72 9.81 -14.57
N SER A 2 33.37 8.80 -15.16
CA SER A 2 32.69 7.58 -15.59
C SER A 2 32.49 6.70 -14.36
N GLY A 3 31.27 6.61 -13.84
CA GLY A 3 30.94 5.73 -12.73
C GLY A 3 31.06 4.28 -13.17
N ALA A 4 31.75 3.46 -12.37
CA ALA A 4 31.85 2.03 -12.62
C ALA A 4 30.44 1.40 -12.74
N PRO A 5 30.24 0.40 -13.63
CA PRO A 5 28.95 -0.24 -13.80
C PRO A 5 28.48 -0.89 -12.49
N PHE A 6 27.27 -0.54 -12.07
CA PHE A 6 26.60 -1.14 -10.91
C PHE A 6 26.43 -2.65 -11.13
N THR A 7 27.06 -3.45 -10.26
CA THR A 7 26.89 -4.91 -10.24
C THR A 7 25.95 -5.23 -9.07
N PRO A 8 24.71 -5.66 -9.32
CA PRO A 8 23.75 -5.95 -8.26
C PRO A 8 24.23 -7.10 -7.37
N THR A 9 24.00 -7.00 -6.07
CA THR A 9 24.16 -8.14 -5.17
C THR A 9 23.08 -9.19 -5.41
N ALA A 10 23.24 -10.41 -4.88
CA ALA A 10 22.20 -11.44 -4.97
C ALA A 10 20.85 -10.96 -4.38
N GLY A 11 20.90 -10.18 -3.29
CA GLY A 11 19.71 -9.57 -2.70
C GLY A 11 19.05 -8.54 -3.63
N ASP A 12 19.86 -7.74 -4.34
CA ASP A 12 19.33 -6.76 -5.31
C ASP A 12 18.68 -7.44 -6.51
N ALA A 13 19.24 -8.57 -6.97
CA ALA A 13 18.66 -9.36 -8.05
C ALA A 13 17.29 -9.93 -7.67
N GLU A 14 17.14 -10.46 -6.45
CA GLU A 14 15.85 -10.93 -5.91
C GLU A 14 14.83 -9.80 -5.81
N LEU A 15 15.22 -8.64 -5.27
CA LEU A 15 14.34 -7.47 -5.18
C LEU A 15 13.94 -6.95 -6.56
N LEU A 16 14.87 -6.91 -7.52
CA LEU A 16 14.60 -6.47 -8.88
C LEU A 16 13.63 -7.41 -9.59
N ALA A 17 13.80 -8.73 -9.45
CA ALA A 17 12.90 -9.71 -10.02
C ALA A 17 11.48 -9.58 -9.46
N ALA A 18 11.33 -9.48 -8.14
CA ALA A 18 10.04 -9.26 -7.49
C ALA A 18 9.38 -7.93 -7.92
N ALA A 19 10.17 -6.85 -8.01
CA ALA A 19 9.66 -5.55 -8.45
C ALA A 19 9.17 -5.57 -9.91
N ARG A 20 9.89 -6.26 -10.80
CA ARG A 20 9.48 -6.45 -12.21
C ARG A 20 8.19 -7.25 -12.32
N ALA A 21 8.10 -8.39 -11.62
CA ALA A 21 6.91 -9.23 -11.62
C ALA A 21 5.67 -8.45 -11.15
N ARG A 22 5.80 -7.61 -10.11
CA ARG A 22 4.74 -6.69 -9.67
C ARG A 22 4.39 -5.66 -10.75
N ALA A 23 5.38 -5.06 -11.41
CA ALA A 23 5.16 -4.05 -12.45
C ALA A 23 4.43 -4.63 -13.67
N GLU A 24 4.84 -5.82 -14.14
CA GLU A 24 4.17 -6.54 -15.22
C GLU A 24 2.71 -6.81 -14.86
N ARG A 25 2.45 -7.29 -13.65
CA ARG A 25 1.08 -7.56 -13.19
C ARG A 25 0.22 -6.30 -13.11
N ALA A 26 0.76 -5.20 -12.57
CA ALA A 26 0.06 -3.92 -12.58
C ALA A 26 -0.23 -3.46 -14.02
N GLY A 27 0.70 -3.69 -14.95
CA GLY A 27 0.54 -3.46 -16.38
C GLY A 27 -0.51 -4.34 -17.05
N SER A 28 -0.72 -5.57 -16.58
CA SER A 28 -1.81 -6.45 -17.05
C SER A 28 -3.18 -6.06 -16.49
N GLY A 29 -3.22 -5.38 -15.34
CA GLY A 29 -4.45 -5.00 -14.64
C GLY A 29 -5.09 -6.16 -13.88
N LEU A 30 -6.34 -5.97 -13.43
CA LEU A 30 -7.06 -6.91 -12.57
C LEU A 30 -7.97 -7.90 -13.34
N GLY A 31 -8.17 -7.75 -14.65
CA GLY A 31 -9.14 -8.59 -15.37
C GLY A 31 -9.17 -8.49 -16.90
N GLY A 32 -8.05 -8.16 -17.56
CA GLY A 32 -7.94 -8.17 -19.03
C GLY A 32 -8.86 -7.19 -19.78
N ARG A 33 -9.50 -6.26 -19.07
CA ARG A 33 -10.40 -5.24 -19.62
C ARG A 33 -9.63 -4.14 -20.34
N PRO A 34 -10.28 -3.35 -21.22
CA PRO A 34 -9.68 -2.17 -21.84
C PRO A 34 -9.04 -1.25 -20.79
N ALA A 35 -7.96 -0.56 -21.18
CA ALA A 35 -7.22 0.31 -20.28
C ALA A 35 -8.17 1.35 -19.64
N SER A 36 -8.37 1.20 -18.33
CA SER A 36 -9.09 2.20 -17.54
C SER A 36 -8.28 3.51 -17.50
N PRO A 37 -8.94 4.68 -17.39
CA PRO A 37 -8.21 5.93 -17.20
C PRO A 37 -7.32 5.85 -15.95
N ALA A 38 -6.18 6.55 -15.98
CA ALA A 38 -5.30 6.66 -14.81
C ALA A 38 -6.02 7.40 -13.68
N LEU A 39 -6.21 6.72 -12.55
CA LEU A 39 -6.87 7.28 -11.36
C LEU A 39 -5.88 7.40 -10.22
N ASP A 40 -6.05 8.46 -9.43
CA ASP A 40 -5.26 8.76 -8.24
C ASP A 40 -6.20 8.88 -7.03
N VAL A 41 -5.63 8.72 -5.83
CA VAL A 41 -6.31 8.93 -4.55
C VAL A 41 -5.63 10.06 -3.79
N ALA A 42 -6.40 10.83 -3.03
CA ALA A 42 -5.86 11.70 -1.99
C ALA A 42 -6.37 11.24 -0.62
N VAL A 43 -5.51 11.28 0.40
CA VAL A 43 -5.89 11.02 1.79
C VAL A 43 -5.62 12.29 2.58
N VAL A 44 -6.66 12.84 3.19
CA VAL A 44 -6.54 13.95 4.14
C VAL A 44 -6.36 13.37 5.53
N VAL A 45 -5.29 13.81 6.21
CA VAL A 45 -4.85 13.33 7.51
C VAL A 45 -4.88 14.49 8.51
N ALA A 46 -5.75 14.38 9.51
CA ALA A 46 -5.82 15.30 10.64
C ALA A 46 -4.90 14.85 11.77
N ASP A 47 -5.02 13.57 12.13
CA ASP A 47 -4.19 12.88 13.11
C ASP A 47 -3.93 11.46 12.62
N LEU A 48 -2.72 10.96 12.85
CA LEU A 48 -2.31 9.64 12.40
C LEU A 48 -2.39 8.65 13.55
N ASP A 49 -3.46 7.86 13.56
CA ASP A 49 -3.55 6.61 14.31
C ASP A 49 -3.22 5.44 13.36
N VAL A 50 -2.13 4.70 13.64
CA VAL A 50 -1.65 3.62 12.76
C VAL A 50 -2.69 2.50 12.58
N PRO A 51 -3.35 2.00 13.64
CA PRO A 51 -4.46 1.04 13.49
C PRO A 51 -5.59 1.55 12.61
N ALA A 52 -6.12 2.75 12.88
CA ALA A 52 -7.19 3.35 12.08
C ALA A 52 -6.76 3.58 10.62
N PHE A 53 -5.48 3.91 10.38
CA PHE A 53 -4.96 4.05 9.03
C PHE A 53 -4.96 2.72 8.27
N ILE A 54 -4.41 1.65 8.85
CA ILE A 54 -4.37 0.33 8.19
C ILE A 54 -5.79 -0.20 7.94
N GLY A 55 -6.67 -0.09 8.94
CA GLY A 55 -8.10 -0.43 8.79
C GLY A 55 -8.77 0.40 7.70
N GLY A 56 -8.62 1.72 7.73
CA GLY A 56 -9.22 2.63 6.77
C GLY A 56 -8.73 2.44 5.32
N VAL A 57 -7.45 2.11 5.10
CA VAL A 57 -6.95 1.73 3.77
C VAL A 57 -7.64 0.46 3.27
N THR A 58 -7.76 -0.54 4.15
CA THR A 58 -8.41 -1.83 3.84
C THR A 58 -9.88 -1.62 3.47
N ASP A 59 -10.62 -0.92 4.31
CA ASP A 59 -12.05 -0.63 4.12
C ASP A 59 -12.28 0.21 2.86
N PHE A 60 -11.47 1.26 2.66
CA PHE A 60 -11.53 2.07 1.45
C PHE A 60 -11.36 1.20 0.20
N ALA A 61 -10.29 0.39 0.13
CA ALA A 61 -10.01 -0.43 -1.04
C ALA A 61 -11.11 -1.48 -1.31
N LEU A 62 -11.68 -2.08 -0.26
CA LEU A 62 -12.80 -3.02 -0.37
C LEU A 62 -14.10 -2.34 -0.83
N SER A 63 -14.33 -1.09 -0.41
CA SER A 63 -15.54 -0.33 -0.80
C SER A 63 -15.56 0.12 -2.27
N LEU A 64 -14.42 0.05 -2.97
CA LEU A 64 -14.33 0.56 -4.34
C LEU A 64 -15.16 -0.28 -5.32
N PRO A 65 -15.95 0.35 -6.20
CA PRO A 65 -16.53 -0.33 -7.36
C PRO A 65 -15.45 -0.93 -8.25
N HIS A 66 -15.68 -2.13 -8.80
CA HIS A 66 -14.72 -2.84 -9.66
C HIS A 66 -14.19 -1.99 -10.83
N ALA A 67 -15.03 -1.10 -11.39
CA ALA A 67 -14.64 -0.20 -12.47
C ALA A 67 -13.52 0.80 -12.09
N LEU A 68 -13.43 1.21 -10.83
CA LEU A 68 -12.39 2.14 -10.35
C LEU A 68 -11.10 1.41 -9.93
N ARG A 69 -11.23 0.14 -9.51
CA ARG A 69 -10.12 -0.67 -9.00
C ARG A 69 -9.00 -0.82 -10.03
N ASP A 70 -9.34 -1.17 -11.27
CA ASP A 70 -8.34 -1.42 -12.32
C ASP A 70 -7.56 -0.16 -12.70
N GLY A 71 -8.25 0.97 -12.90
CA GLY A 71 -7.61 2.25 -13.23
C GLY A 71 -6.66 2.76 -12.14
N TRP A 72 -6.99 2.53 -10.88
CA TRP A 72 -6.13 2.89 -9.76
C TRP A 72 -5.00 1.87 -9.51
N TYR A 73 -5.25 0.59 -9.70
CA TYR A 73 -4.22 -0.45 -9.61
C TYR A 73 -3.12 -0.24 -10.66
N ARG A 74 -3.50 0.10 -11.90
CA ARG A 74 -2.56 0.40 -13.01
C ARG A 74 -1.68 1.63 -12.77
N THR A 75 -2.10 2.56 -11.90
CA THR A 75 -1.24 3.69 -11.47
C THR A 75 -0.37 3.33 -10.28
N PHE A 76 -0.25 2.04 -9.94
CA PHE A 76 0.39 1.53 -8.73
C PHE A 76 -0.24 2.12 -7.47
N THR A 77 -1.57 2.18 -7.43
CA THR A 77 -2.36 2.72 -6.32
C THR A 77 -1.88 4.12 -5.88
N ARG A 78 -1.50 4.96 -6.84
CA ARG A 78 -0.93 6.29 -6.58
C ARG A 78 -1.81 7.10 -5.64
N THR A 79 -1.19 7.58 -4.56
CA THR A 79 -1.89 8.28 -3.48
C THR A 79 -1.06 9.47 -3.00
N VAL A 80 -1.70 10.61 -2.80
CA VAL A 80 -1.12 11.79 -2.14
C VAL A 80 -1.68 11.93 -0.72
N PHE A 81 -0.82 12.20 0.25
CA PHE A 81 -1.22 12.45 1.64
C PHE A 81 -1.17 13.95 1.92
N LEU A 82 -2.27 14.50 2.43
CA LEU A 82 -2.45 15.93 2.66
C LEU A 82 -2.77 16.18 4.13
N ALA A 83 -2.12 17.17 4.75
CA ALA A 83 -2.43 17.58 6.12
C ALA A 83 -3.68 18.47 6.15
N GLY A 84 -4.66 18.12 6.96
CA GLY A 84 -5.89 18.90 7.14
C GLY A 84 -6.96 18.15 7.91
N ARG A 85 -8.06 18.83 8.27
CA ARG A 85 -9.21 18.19 8.90
C ARG A 85 -10.23 17.79 7.84
N PRO A 86 -10.58 16.50 7.65
CA PRO A 86 -11.57 16.09 6.65
C PRO A 86 -12.91 16.85 6.73
N ALA A 87 -13.39 17.13 7.96
CA ALA A 87 -14.61 17.91 8.17
C ALA A 87 -14.54 19.34 7.60
N SER A 88 -13.35 19.93 7.47
CA SER A 88 -13.17 21.29 6.94
C SER A 88 -13.25 21.36 5.41
N THR A 89 -13.08 20.24 4.71
CA THR A 89 -13.06 20.18 3.24
C THR A 89 -14.32 19.53 2.66
N VAL A 90 -15.10 18.78 3.46
CA VAL A 90 -16.23 17.95 2.99
C VAL A 90 -17.28 18.72 2.18
N LEU A 91 -17.57 19.97 2.54
CA LEU A 91 -18.59 20.79 1.85
C LEU A 91 -18.21 21.13 0.40
N ARG A 92 -16.92 21.25 0.10
CA ARG A 92 -16.40 21.59 -1.25
C ARG A 92 -15.83 20.37 -1.97
N HIS A 93 -15.37 19.40 -1.20
CA HIS A 93 -14.75 18.17 -1.67
C HIS A 93 -15.35 17.01 -0.84
N PRO A 94 -16.36 16.30 -1.35
CA PRO A 94 -16.88 15.12 -0.65
C PRO A 94 -15.85 13.99 -0.72
N TYR A 95 -15.54 13.37 0.41
CA TYR A 95 -14.73 12.15 0.46
C TYR A 95 -15.57 10.93 0.09
N ARG A 96 -14.92 9.87 -0.39
CA ARG A 96 -15.57 8.57 -0.64
C ARG A 96 -15.65 7.71 0.62
N HIS A 97 -14.63 7.82 1.47
CA HIS A 97 -14.52 7.04 2.69
C HIS A 97 -13.83 7.87 3.77
N ALA A 98 -14.22 7.65 5.03
CA ALA A 98 -13.54 8.20 6.18
C ALA A 98 -13.56 7.19 7.32
N THR A 99 -12.53 7.21 8.15
CA THR A 99 -12.51 6.46 9.41
C THR A 99 -13.61 6.92 10.36
N THR A 100 -13.97 6.08 11.33
CA THR A 100 -15.02 6.35 12.32
C THR A 100 -14.83 7.67 13.07
N ARG A 101 -13.58 8.03 13.42
CA ARG A 101 -13.26 9.27 14.12
C ARG A 101 -13.21 10.50 13.19
N GLY A 102 -13.19 10.28 11.87
CA GLY A 102 -13.09 11.35 10.88
C GLY A 102 -11.71 11.98 10.76
N ASP A 103 -10.67 11.40 11.38
CA ASP A 103 -9.30 11.91 11.35
C ASP A 103 -8.59 11.60 10.01
N LEU A 104 -9.06 10.57 9.31
CA LEU A 104 -8.57 10.16 7.99
C LEU A 104 -9.75 10.09 7.00
N ALA A 105 -9.56 10.67 5.81
CA ALA A 105 -10.54 10.60 4.72
C ALA A 105 -9.89 10.41 3.34
N TRP A 106 -10.45 9.50 2.55
CA TRP A 106 -10.01 9.14 1.22
C TRP A 106 -10.90 9.77 0.15
N TYR A 107 -10.25 10.37 -0.83
CA TYR A 107 -10.85 11.03 -1.98
C TYR A 107 -10.43 10.28 -3.24
N GLY A 108 -11.39 9.94 -4.08
CA GLY A 108 -11.15 9.15 -5.28
C GLY A 108 -11.47 7.66 -5.12
N PRO A 109 -10.94 6.78 -5.99
CA PRO A 109 -10.05 7.10 -7.11
C PRO A 109 -10.76 7.97 -8.15
N VAL A 110 -10.10 9.04 -8.59
CA VAL A 110 -10.57 9.96 -9.64
C VAL A 110 -9.36 10.45 -10.44
N THR A 111 -9.59 11.18 -11.54
CA THR A 111 -8.48 11.76 -12.29
C THR A 111 -7.69 12.77 -11.45
N ARG A 112 -6.40 12.93 -11.74
CA ARG A 112 -5.54 13.91 -11.05
C ARG A 112 -6.07 15.34 -11.14
N GLY A 113 -6.71 15.70 -12.26
CA GLY A 113 -7.34 17.02 -12.44
C GLY A 113 -8.44 17.28 -11.42
N THR A 114 -9.21 16.25 -11.07
CA THR A 114 -10.27 16.32 -10.04
C THR A 114 -9.71 16.52 -8.63
N LEU A 115 -8.55 15.95 -8.30
CA LEU A 115 -7.90 16.12 -6.99
C LEU A 115 -7.10 17.42 -6.85
N ARG A 116 -6.84 18.13 -7.96
CA ARG A 116 -5.99 19.32 -7.98
C ARG A 116 -6.49 20.43 -7.05
N PRO A 117 -7.79 20.80 -7.02
CA PRO A 117 -8.26 21.85 -6.11
C PRO A 117 -7.99 21.52 -4.63
N LEU A 118 -8.23 20.27 -4.21
CA LEU A 118 -7.95 19.81 -2.85
C LEU A 118 -6.44 19.88 -2.53
N SER A 119 -5.60 19.46 -3.48
CA SER A 119 -4.14 19.48 -3.33
C SER A 119 -3.53 20.88 -3.32
N LEU A 120 -4.23 21.89 -3.88
CA LEU A 120 -3.81 23.29 -3.81
C LEU A 120 -4.23 23.94 -2.48
N LEU A 121 -5.30 23.45 -1.86
CA LEU A 121 -5.81 23.97 -0.59
C LEU A 121 -4.99 23.48 0.61
N LEU A 122 -4.52 22.23 0.55
CA LEU A 122 -3.84 21.56 1.65
C LEU A 122 -2.36 21.36 1.35
N ARG A 123 -1.55 21.27 2.41
CA ARG A 123 -0.12 20.95 2.29
C ARG A 123 0.06 19.45 2.23
N ALA A 124 1.14 19.00 1.59
CA ALA A 124 1.58 17.62 1.72
C ALA A 124 1.76 17.27 3.20
N PHE A 125 1.28 16.09 3.61
CA PHE A 125 1.37 15.66 4.99
C PHE A 125 2.83 15.49 5.41
N GLN A 126 3.15 16.02 6.58
CA GLN A 126 4.42 15.83 7.28
C GLN A 126 4.05 15.45 8.71
N GLY A 127 4.72 14.43 9.25
CA GLY A 127 4.50 13.97 10.63
C GLY A 127 5.84 13.73 11.34
N PRO A 128 5.83 13.55 12.67
CA PRO A 128 7.01 13.20 13.44
C PRO A 128 7.72 11.99 12.84
N ALA A 129 9.05 11.94 12.86
CA ALA A 129 9.83 10.79 12.42
C ALA A 129 10.75 10.33 13.57
N PRO A 130 10.79 9.03 13.90
CA PRO A 130 10.05 7.93 13.27
C PRO A 130 8.53 7.99 13.55
N VAL A 131 7.74 7.31 12.73
CA VAL A 131 6.32 7.08 12.99
C VAL A 131 6.17 6.29 14.30
N ASP A 132 5.21 6.68 15.15
CA ASP A 132 4.88 5.91 16.34
C ASP A 132 4.03 4.70 15.92
N VAL A 133 4.56 3.49 16.16
CA VAL A 133 3.93 2.22 15.76
C VAL A 133 3.81 1.32 16.98
N PRO A 134 2.74 0.50 17.06
CA PRO A 134 2.62 -0.49 18.12
C PRO A 134 3.83 -1.42 18.19
N ARG A 135 4.27 -1.74 19.41
CA ARG A 135 5.36 -2.71 19.63
C ARG A 135 4.93 -4.14 19.35
N GLU A 136 3.68 -4.45 19.65
CA GLU A 136 3.08 -5.76 19.41
C GLU A 136 2.46 -5.82 18.02
N PRO A 137 2.42 -7.00 17.37
CA PRO A 137 1.74 -7.17 16.10
C PRO A 137 0.28 -6.69 16.17
N LEU A 138 -0.07 -5.77 15.29
CA LEU A 138 -1.43 -5.27 15.15
C LEU A 138 -2.30 -6.34 14.48
N THR A 139 -3.53 -6.48 14.94
CA THR A 139 -4.55 -7.30 14.30
C THR A 139 -5.70 -6.42 13.83
N VAL A 140 -5.99 -6.47 12.53
CA VAL A 140 -7.12 -5.77 11.89
C VAL A 140 -8.09 -6.83 11.39
N VAL A 141 -9.32 -6.80 11.92
CA VAL A 141 -10.41 -7.64 11.44
C VAL A 141 -11.02 -6.97 10.23
N VAL A 142 -11.03 -7.65 9.10
CA VAL A 142 -11.57 -7.11 7.86
C VAL A 142 -13.10 -7.25 7.87
N PRO A 143 -13.88 -6.18 7.63
CA PRO A 143 -15.33 -6.27 7.65
C PRO A 143 -15.88 -7.35 6.70
N GLY A 144 -16.83 -8.16 7.17
CA GLY A 144 -17.44 -9.25 6.41
C GLY A 144 -17.79 -10.44 7.32
N THR A 145 -18.33 -11.51 6.72
CA THR A 145 -18.53 -12.78 7.43
C THR A 145 -17.17 -13.37 7.79
N PRO A 146 -16.85 -13.62 9.07
CA PRO A 146 -15.54 -14.11 9.47
C PRO A 146 -15.10 -15.34 8.69
N THR A 147 -13.88 -15.30 8.17
CA THR A 147 -13.21 -16.45 7.54
C THR A 147 -12.15 -17.00 8.49
N GLN A 148 -11.55 -18.16 8.14
CA GLN A 148 -10.37 -18.68 8.84
C GLN A 148 -9.06 -18.19 8.19
N HIS A 149 -9.13 -17.35 7.15
CA HIS A 149 -7.95 -16.92 6.42
C HIS A 149 -7.26 -15.74 7.10
N THR A 150 -5.93 -15.76 7.04
CA THR A 150 -5.08 -14.72 7.60
C THR A 150 -4.12 -14.20 6.53
N ALA A 151 -4.09 -12.89 6.38
CA ALA A 151 -3.01 -12.19 5.70
C ALA A 151 -2.00 -11.68 6.73
N LYS A 152 -0.71 -11.97 6.52
CA LYS A 152 0.38 -11.52 7.39
C LYS A 152 1.23 -10.50 6.66
N ALA A 153 1.36 -9.31 7.22
CA ALA A 153 2.19 -8.24 6.69
C ALA A 153 3.38 -7.95 7.62
N ALA A 154 4.58 -7.88 7.06
CA ALA A 154 5.77 -7.34 7.73
C ALA A 154 6.13 -6.01 7.07
N ILE A 155 6.36 -4.96 7.85
CA ILE A 155 6.57 -3.58 7.37
C ILE A 155 7.84 -2.98 7.96
N ALA A 156 8.73 -2.46 7.12
CA ALA A 156 9.94 -1.77 7.54
C ALA A 156 9.63 -0.33 7.99
N VAL A 157 10.07 0.05 9.20
CA VAL A 157 9.89 1.42 9.73
C VAL A 157 11.19 2.17 10.02
N GLY A 158 12.33 1.49 10.08
CA GLY A 158 13.62 2.12 10.39
C GLY A 158 14.10 3.04 9.28
N GLY A 159 14.43 4.30 9.62
CA GLY A 159 14.86 5.29 8.62
C GLY A 159 13.77 5.66 7.60
N VAL A 160 12.49 5.41 7.92
CA VAL A 160 11.35 5.75 7.08
C VAL A 160 10.65 6.96 7.70
N SER A 161 10.50 8.04 6.93
CA SER A 161 9.70 9.19 7.38
C SER A 161 8.23 8.81 7.47
N THR A 162 7.44 9.50 8.29
CA THR A 162 6.00 9.18 8.40
C THR A 162 5.26 9.32 7.08
N ALA A 163 5.60 10.30 6.24
CA ALA A 163 5.04 10.41 4.90
C ALA A 163 5.38 9.19 4.02
N ALA A 164 6.63 8.72 4.05
CA ALA A 164 7.04 7.52 3.32
C ALA A 164 6.35 6.26 3.87
N TYR A 165 6.20 6.14 5.20
CA TYR A 165 5.46 5.07 5.83
C TYR A 165 4.02 4.98 5.30
N LEU A 166 3.29 6.11 5.31
CA LEU A 166 1.92 6.17 4.78
C LEU A 166 1.86 5.67 3.32
N VAL A 167 2.78 6.14 2.48
CA VAL A 167 2.89 5.70 1.08
C VAL A 167 3.14 4.19 0.98
N HIS A 168 4.14 3.66 1.69
CA HIS A 168 4.50 2.24 1.58
C HIS A 168 3.39 1.32 2.07
N VAL A 169 2.80 1.61 3.23
CA VAL A 169 1.71 0.81 3.81
C VAL A 169 0.46 0.90 2.95
N HIS A 170 0.10 2.10 2.46
CA HIS A 170 -1.08 2.27 1.61
C HIS A 170 -0.99 1.46 0.34
N HIS A 171 0.14 1.52 -0.37
CA HIS A 171 0.37 0.71 -1.57
C HIS A 171 0.32 -0.78 -1.27
N LEU A 172 1.00 -1.22 -0.21
CA LEU A 172 1.05 -2.64 0.18
C LEU A 172 -0.36 -3.20 0.43
N ILE A 173 -1.13 -2.53 1.28
CA ILE A 173 -2.45 -3.00 1.70
C ILE A 173 -3.48 -2.83 0.58
N SER A 174 -3.50 -1.67 -0.10
CA SER A 174 -4.45 -1.43 -1.18
C SER A 174 -4.27 -2.44 -2.30
N GLU A 175 -3.04 -2.68 -2.75
CA GLU A 175 -2.81 -3.65 -3.83
C GLU A 175 -3.14 -5.08 -3.39
N ALA A 176 -2.82 -5.46 -2.15
CA ALA A 176 -3.21 -6.76 -1.61
C ALA A 176 -4.74 -6.96 -1.62
N VAL A 177 -5.50 -5.94 -1.19
CA VAL A 177 -6.97 -5.95 -1.24
C VAL A 177 -7.49 -6.00 -2.68
N LEU A 178 -6.99 -5.14 -3.57
CA LEU A 178 -7.44 -5.07 -4.96
C LEU A 178 -7.19 -6.38 -5.72
N ARG A 179 -6.13 -7.10 -5.34
CA ARG A 179 -5.77 -8.42 -5.89
C ARG A 179 -6.47 -9.58 -5.19
N GLY A 180 -7.24 -9.33 -4.13
CA GLY A 180 -7.97 -10.35 -3.39
C GLY A 180 -7.10 -11.22 -2.47
N LEU A 181 -5.90 -10.75 -2.09
CA LEU A 181 -5.05 -11.37 -1.08
C LEU A 181 -5.57 -11.10 0.35
N VAL A 182 -6.31 -10.00 0.51
CA VAL A 182 -7.07 -9.65 1.70
C VAL A 182 -8.52 -9.49 1.25
N ARG A 183 -9.42 -10.27 1.83
CA ARG A 183 -10.84 -10.32 1.47
C ARG A 183 -11.73 -9.95 2.67
N PRO A 184 -13.00 -9.57 2.43
CA PRO A 184 -13.98 -9.38 3.50
C PRO A 184 -14.02 -10.58 4.45
N GLY A 185 -13.97 -10.32 5.76
CA GLY A 185 -14.01 -11.36 6.80
C GLY A 185 -12.66 -11.96 7.20
N ASP A 186 -11.58 -11.68 6.46
CA ASP A 186 -10.23 -12.15 6.80
C ASP A 186 -9.68 -11.44 8.05
N THR A 187 -8.59 -11.98 8.57
CA THR A 187 -7.75 -11.30 9.58
C THR A 187 -6.46 -10.80 8.94
N LEU A 188 -6.16 -9.51 9.06
CA LEU A 188 -4.87 -8.92 8.67
C LEU A 188 -4.00 -8.73 9.92
N ARG A 189 -2.88 -9.45 10.01
CA ARG A 189 -1.87 -9.30 11.07
C ARG A 189 -0.69 -8.49 10.54
N VAL A 190 -0.34 -7.40 11.22
CA VAL A 190 0.72 -6.48 10.79
C VAL A 190 1.82 -6.41 11.84
N GLU A 191 3.04 -6.72 11.42
CA GLU A 191 4.25 -6.63 12.23
C GLU A 191 5.14 -5.51 11.69
N HIS A 192 5.48 -4.56 12.55
CA HIS A 192 6.44 -3.50 12.23
C HIS A 192 7.85 -3.92 12.66
N ARG A 193 8.80 -3.89 11.72
CA ARG A 193 10.21 -4.23 11.96
C ARG A 193 11.10 -3.04 11.63
N ARG A 194 12.25 -2.94 12.31
CA ARG A 194 13.24 -1.90 11.99
C ARG A 194 13.72 -2.00 10.53
N SER A 195 13.94 -3.22 10.04
CA SER A 195 14.31 -3.52 8.66
C SER A 195 13.79 -4.89 8.27
N LEU A 196 13.66 -5.13 6.96
CA LEU A 196 13.33 -6.43 6.39
C LEU A 196 14.54 -6.91 5.59
N ALA A 197 15.22 -7.95 6.07
CA ALA A 197 16.35 -8.53 5.34
C ALA A 197 15.82 -9.37 4.18
N THR A 198 16.36 -9.17 2.98
CA THR A 198 15.91 -9.92 1.78
C THR A 198 15.97 -11.44 1.98
N ALA A 199 17.00 -11.93 2.69
CA ALA A 199 17.17 -13.35 2.99
C ALA A 199 15.99 -13.98 3.74
N ASP A 200 15.37 -13.24 4.67
CA ASP A 200 14.23 -13.72 5.47
C ASP A 200 12.96 -13.90 4.61
N PHE A 201 12.92 -13.28 3.43
CA PHE A 201 11.76 -13.24 2.55
C PHE A 201 12.04 -13.81 1.16
N ARG A 202 13.14 -14.56 0.96
CA ARG A 202 13.53 -15.09 -0.35
C ARG A 202 12.42 -15.87 -1.04
N ASP A 203 11.72 -16.73 -0.32
CA ASP A 203 10.58 -17.49 -0.85
C ASP A 203 9.44 -16.55 -1.30
N ALA A 204 9.06 -15.59 -0.46
CA ALA A 204 8.03 -14.61 -0.77
C ALA A 204 8.40 -13.67 -1.95
N LEU A 205 9.68 -13.48 -2.22
CA LEU A 205 10.19 -12.66 -3.33
C LEU A 205 10.23 -13.40 -4.67
N GLN A 206 9.97 -14.71 -4.70
CA GLN A 206 9.93 -15.45 -5.96
C GLN A 206 8.78 -14.96 -6.84
N PRO A 207 9.01 -14.65 -8.14
CA PRO A 207 7.94 -14.23 -9.06
C PRO A 207 6.75 -15.20 -9.15
N ALA A 208 7.01 -16.50 -8.98
CA ALA A 208 5.97 -17.54 -8.94
C ALA A 208 5.00 -17.39 -7.76
N ARG A 209 5.40 -16.72 -6.68
CA ARG A 209 4.58 -16.50 -5.48
C ARG A 209 3.69 -15.27 -5.58
N THR A 210 3.69 -14.57 -6.72
CA THR A 210 2.86 -13.36 -6.87
C THR A 210 1.40 -13.62 -6.54
N GLU A 211 0.79 -14.76 -6.90
CA GLU A 211 -0.63 -15.05 -6.57
C GLU A 211 -0.97 -15.07 -5.08
N SER A 212 0.01 -15.29 -4.19
CA SER A 212 -0.19 -15.33 -2.73
C SER A 212 0.57 -14.24 -1.98
N VAL A 213 1.38 -13.44 -2.67
CA VAL A 213 2.25 -12.44 -2.07
C VAL A 213 2.11 -11.07 -2.72
N GLN A 214 2.12 -10.03 -1.89
CA GLN A 214 2.30 -8.64 -2.30
C GLN A 214 3.55 -8.07 -1.63
N THR A 215 4.45 -7.49 -2.43
CA THR A 215 5.67 -6.84 -1.93
C THR A 215 5.67 -5.35 -2.21
N ARG A 216 6.23 -4.56 -1.29
CA ARG A 216 6.53 -3.15 -1.50
C ARG A 216 8.05 -2.96 -1.56
N ILE A 217 8.54 -2.79 -2.78
CA ILE A 217 9.95 -2.51 -3.08
C ILE A 217 10.02 -1.11 -3.69
N ALA A 218 10.99 -0.31 -3.25
CA ALA A 218 11.26 1.03 -3.79
C ALA A 218 12.75 1.38 -3.56
N SER A 219 13.23 2.46 -4.16
CA SER A 219 14.55 2.99 -3.85
C SER A 219 14.66 3.41 -2.38
N GLY A 220 15.86 3.28 -1.81
CA GLY A 220 16.18 3.67 -0.42
C GLY A 220 16.07 5.17 -0.14
N GLY A 221 15.94 6.00 -1.17
CA GLY A 221 15.86 7.45 -1.10
C GLY A 221 15.98 8.09 -2.50
N PRO A 222 15.88 9.42 -2.60
CA PRO A 222 16.01 10.13 -3.87
C PRO A 222 17.39 9.95 -4.54
N ASP A 223 18.43 9.73 -3.73
CA ASP A 223 19.82 9.61 -4.20
C ASP A 223 20.36 8.16 -4.12
N SER A 224 19.54 7.20 -3.70
CA SER A 224 19.94 5.80 -3.58
C SER A 224 19.45 5.01 -4.79
N ALA A 225 20.40 4.42 -5.51
CA ALA A 225 20.11 3.43 -6.55
C ALA A 225 19.70 2.06 -5.96
N ASP A 226 19.88 1.88 -4.65
CA ASP A 226 19.66 0.60 -3.99
C ASP A 226 18.17 0.37 -3.75
N LEU A 227 17.71 -0.81 -4.17
CA LEU A 227 16.36 -1.25 -3.88
C LEU A 227 16.25 -1.66 -2.42
N ARG A 228 15.13 -1.31 -1.80
CA ARG A 228 14.82 -1.66 -0.42
C ARG A 228 13.45 -2.30 -0.34
N LEU A 229 13.35 -3.36 0.47
CA LEU A 229 12.10 -3.99 0.85
C LEU A 229 11.46 -3.23 2.01
N TYR A 230 10.31 -2.60 1.75
CA TYR A 230 9.53 -1.84 2.73
C TYR A 230 8.35 -2.63 3.29
N GLY A 231 7.88 -3.64 2.57
CA GLY A 231 6.84 -4.49 3.09
C GLY A 231 6.65 -5.78 2.30
N VAL A 232 6.19 -6.81 2.99
CA VAL A 232 5.77 -8.09 2.42
C VAL A 232 4.44 -8.46 3.06
N LEU A 233 3.46 -8.82 2.25
CA LEU A 233 2.18 -9.37 2.69
C LEU A 233 2.00 -10.74 2.05
N VAL A 234 1.80 -11.75 2.89
CA VAL A 234 1.54 -13.14 2.48
C VAL A 234 0.12 -13.51 2.88
N SER A 235 -0.62 -14.11 1.95
CA SER A 235 -2.01 -14.53 2.15
C SER A 235 -2.11 -16.05 2.26
N SER A 236 -2.89 -16.53 3.23
CA SER A 236 -3.20 -17.96 3.36
C SER A 236 -4.16 -18.49 2.29
N HIS A 237 -4.78 -17.63 1.48
CA HIS A 237 -5.68 -18.04 0.39
C HIS A 237 -4.97 -18.89 -0.69
N GLY A 238 -3.63 -18.88 -0.74
CA GLY A 238 -2.83 -19.66 -1.70
C GLY A 238 -2.37 -21.03 -1.21
N GLU A 239 -2.68 -21.41 0.04
CA GLU A 239 -2.24 -22.70 0.63
C GLU A 239 -3.25 -23.83 0.41
N GLU A 240 -4.44 -23.55 -0.16
CA GLU A 240 -5.54 -24.53 -0.32
C GLU A 240 -5.43 -25.46 -1.54
N THR A 241 -4.28 -25.53 -2.22
CA THR A 241 -4.09 -26.49 -3.33
C THR A 241 -2.96 -27.44 -3.02
N THR A 242 -3.29 -28.60 -2.45
CA THR A 242 -2.99 -29.95 -2.94
C THR A 242 -3.40 -30.96 -1.85
N GLU A 243 -4.57 -31.56 -1.98
CA GLU A 243 -4.88 -32.87 -1.39
C GLU A 243 -5.37 -33.80 -2.52
#